data_AF-A0A2E8JWY6-F1
#
_entry.id   AF-A0A2E8JWY6-F1
#
_cell.length_a   1.000
_cell.length_b   1.000
_cell.length_c   1.000
_cell.angle_alpha   90.00
_cell.angle_beta   90.00
_cell.angle_gamma   90.00
#
_symmetry.space_group_name_H-M   'P 1'
#
loop_
_entity.id
_entity.type
_entity.pdbx_description
1 polymer ?
#
loop_
_entity_poly.entity_id
_entity_poly.type
_entity_poly.pdbx_seq_one_letter_code
_entity_poly.pdbx_strand_id
1 'polypeptide(L)'
;MTGLGDVFLMKDKVNDGTNIYAMVLEKASILLSLLIVLAIAWALNLPAWGIGLTVGFSLGPIVYGHYYILYIRPAIKAGKVSKRNANSGE
;
A
#
# COMPACT_ATOMS: atom_id res chain seq x y z
N MET A 1 -26.73 7.52 25.86
CA MET A 1 -26.42 8.82 25.23
C MET A 1 -25.02 8.69 24.63
N THR A 2 -24.94 8.26 23.38
CA THR A 2 -23.68 8.06 22.65
C THR A 2 -23.21 9.43 22.18
N GLY A 3 -22.34 10.05 22.97
CA GLY A 3 -21.97 11.45 22.80
C GLY A 3 -20.99 11.65 21.65
N LEU A 4 -21.02 12.82 21.03
CA LEU A 4 -20.04 13.29 20.03
C LEU A 4 -18.57 13.11 20.49
N GLY A 5 -18.34 13.07 21.81
CA GLY A 5 -17.05 12.75 22.42
C GLY A 5 -16.55 11.34 22.10
N ASP A 6 -17.40 10.31 22.10
CA ASP A 6 -17.01 8.95 21.69
C ASP A 6 -16.63 8.90 20.22
N VAL A 7 -17.28 9.70 19.37
CA VAL A 7 -16.97 9.80 17.93
C VAL A 7 -15.62 10.49 17.71
N PHE A 8 -15.31 11.54 18.49
CA PHE A 8 -14.01 12.20 18.45
C PHE A 8 -12.89 11.29 18.99
N LEU A 9 -13.15 10.55 20.07
CA LEU A 9 -12.19 9.61 20.66
C LEU A 9 -11.96 8.40 19.73
N MET A 10 -12.98 7.90 19.03
CA MET A 10 -12.81 6.91 17.97
C MET A 10 -12.02 7.46 16.79
N LYS A 11 -12.24 8.71 16.41
CA LYS A 11 -11.55 9.37 15.30
C LYS A 11 -10.07 9.61 15.62
N ASP A 12 -9.73 10.00 16.86
CA ASP A 12 -8.35 10.10 17.34
C ASP A 12 -7.67 8.73 17.37
N LYS A 13 -8.36 7.70 17.87
CA LYS A 13 -7.82 6.33 17.93
C LYS A 13 -7.62 5.68 16.56
N VAL A 14 -8.37 6.10 15.54
CA VAL A 14 -8.17 5.72 14.13
C VAL A 14 -7.04 6.53 13.49
N ASN A 15 -6.84 7.79 13.94
CA ASN A 15 -5.82 8.70 13.44
C ASN A 15 -4.40 8.43 14.00
N ASP A 16 -4.29 7.91 15.23
CA ASP A 16 -3.00 7.66 15.90
C ASP A 16 -2.28 6.37 15.46
N GLY A 17 -2.97 5.44 14.78
CA GLY A 17 -2.43 4.09 14.52
C GLY A 17 -1.88 3.85 13.12
N THR A 18 -2.30 4.64 12.13
CA THR A 18 -1.84 4.44 10.75
C THR A 18 -0.73 5.44 10.49
N ASN A 19 0.51 5.02 10.71
CA ASN A 19 1.73 5.80 10.48
C ASN A 19 1.58 6.60 9.18
N ILE A 20 1.26 7.90 9.29
CA ILE A 20 1.03 8.78 8.12
C ILE A 20 2.26 8.76 7.22
N TYR A 21 3.45 8.68 7.84
CA TYR A 21 4.72 8.46 7.17
C TYR A 21 4.75 7.18 6.33
N ALA A 22 4.23 6.06 6.85
CA ALA A 22 4.15 4.81 6.10
C ALA A 22 3.17 4.95 4.93
N MET A 23 1.98 5.52 5.13
CA MET A 23 1.01 5.72 4.04
C MET A 23 1.54 6.66 2.94
N VAL A 24 2.30 7.69 3.31
CA VAL A 24 2.95 8.58 2.34
C VAL A 24 4.11 7.87 1.65
N LEU A 25 4.94 7.13 2.39
CA LEU A 25 6.04 6.33 1.83
C LEU A 25 5.52 5.29 0.84
N GLU A 26 4.34 4.72 1.09
CA GLU A 26 3.66 3.77 0.22
C GLU A 26 3.21 4.37 -1.12
N LYS A 27 2.72 5.60 -1.11
CA LYS A 27 2.37 6.29 -2.37
C LYS A 27 3.63 6.79 -3.09
N ALA A 28 4.64 7.21 -2.33
CA ALA A 28 5.91 7.68 -2.85
C ALA A 28 6.72 6.56 -3.50
N SER A 29 6.73 5.34 -2.94
CA SER A 29 7.42 4.18 -3.51
C SER A 29 6.85 3.76 -4.85
N ILE A 30 5.53 3.85 -5.06
CA ILE A 30 4.89 3.62 -6.36
C ILE A 30 5.41 4.64 -7.38
N LEU A 31 5.39 5.93 -7.03
CA LEU A 31 5.89 7.00 -7.91
C LEU A 31 7.38 6.83 -8.21
N LEU A 32 8.19 6.46 -7.21
CA LEU A 32 9.62 6.24 -7.35
C LEU A 32 9.91 5.04 -8.26
N SER A 33 9.15 3.95 -8.14
CA SER A 33 9.28 2.81 -9.06
C SER A 33 8.91 3.17 -10.50
N LEU A 34 7.86 3.99 -10.70
CA LEU A 34 7.47 4.48 -12.01
C LEU A 34 8.55 5.41 -12.61
N LEU A 35 9.16 6.24 -11.78
CA LEU A 35 10.28 7.10 -12.15
C LEU A 35 11.49 6.27 -12.61
N ILE A 36 11.80 5.17 -11.92
CA ILE A 36 12.87 4.25 -12.33
C ILE A 36 12.56 3.62 -13.69
N VAL A 37 11.33 3.14 -13.91
CA VAL A 37 10.94 2.58 -15.22
C VAL A 37 11.08 3.62 -16.33
N LEU A 38 10.64 4.86 -16.08
CA LEU A 38 10.80 5.97 -17.01
C LEU A 38 12.29 6.25 -17.29
N ALA A 39 13.12 6.29 -16.26
CA ALA A 39 14.55 6.52 -16.38
C ALA A 39 15.25 5.42 -17.19
N ILE A 40 14.86 4.15 -16.99
CA ILE A 40 15.37 3.02 -17.79
C ILE A 40 14.94 3.15 -19.25
N ALA A 41 13.66 3.45 -19.51
CA ALA A 41 13.15 3.63 -20.86
C ALA A 41 13.86 4.79 -21.58
N TRP A 42 14.18 5.85 -20.84
CA TRP A 42 14.95 6.99 -21.36
C TRP A 42 16.42 6.64 -21.58
N ALA A 43 17.05 5.90 -20.66
CA ALA A 43 18.43 5.43 -20.79
C ALA A 43 18.63 4.48 -21.99
N LEU A 44 17.61 3.69 -22.31
CA LEU A 44 17.56 2.84 -23.50
C LEU A 44 17.20 3.61 -24.78
N ASN A 45 16.99 4.92 -24.69
CA ASN A 45 16.69 5.82 -25.81
C ASN A 45 15.48 5.35 -26.63
N LEU A 46 14.44 4.83 -25.96
CA LEU A 46 13.24 4.38 -26.65
C LEU A 46 12.52 5.56 -27.30
N PRO A 47 11.87 5.35 -28.45
CA PRO A 47 10.98 6.35 -29.03
C PRO A 47 9.81 6.63 -28.08
N ALA A 48 9.20 7.81 -28.18
CA ALA A 48 8.17 8.28 -27.25
C ALA A 48 7.00 7.28 -27.05
N TRP A 49 6.58 6.60 -28.12
CA TRP A 49 5.55 5.56 -28.04
C TRP A 49 6.02 4.32 -27.27
N GLY A 50 7.29 3.95 -27.37
CA GLY A 50 7.90 2.85 -26.62
C GLY A 50 8.03 3.17 -25.13
N ILE A 51 8.37 4.41 -24.78
CA ILE A 51 8.37 4.88 -23.39
C ILE A 51 6.96 4.77 -22.80
N GLY A 52 5.95 5.25 -23.53
CA GLY A 52 4.54 5.16 -23.12
C GLY A 52 4.08 3.73 -22.88
N LEU A 53 4.43 2.79 -23.78
CA LEU A 53 4.14 1.38 -23.60
C LEU A 53 4.85 0.79 -22.38
N THR A 54 6.13 1.12 -22.17
CA THR A 54 6.93 0.55 -21.08
C THR A 54 6.38 0.98 -19.71
N VAL A 55 6.09 2.27 -19.55
CA VAL A 55 5.49 2.81 -18.33
C VAL A 55 4.06 2.25 -18.15
N GLY A 56 3.25 2.23 -19.22
CA GLY A 56 1.89 1.71 -19.18
C GLY A 56 1.81 0.22 -18.81
N PHE A 57 2.66 -0.62 -19.40
CA PHE A 57 2.74 -2.04 -19.06
C PHE A 57 3.26 -2.28 -17.63
N SER A 58 4.21 -1.45 -17.17
CA SER A 58 4.73 -1.57 -15.80
C SER A 58 3.72 -1.16 -14.72
N LEU A 59 2.74 -0.33 -15.06
CA LEU A 59 1.75 0.21 -14.12
C LEU A 59 0.96 -0.90 -13.43
N GLY A 60 0.54 -1.92 -14.20
CA GLY A 60 -0.19 -3.08 -13.68
C GLY A 60 0.55 -3.84 -12.58
N PRO A 61 1.71 -4.46 -12.87
CA PRO A 61 2.46 -5.24 -11.88
C PRO A 61 3.00 -4.41 -10.72
N ILE A 62 3.42 -3.16 -10.95
CA ILE A 62 3.91 -2.28 -9.89
C ILE A 62 2.79 -1.96 -8.90
N VAL A 63 1.63 -1.50 -9.38
CA VAL A 63 0.50 -1.13 -8.52
C VAL A 63 -0.07 -2.37 -7.83
N TYR A 64 -0.22 -3.49 -8.56
CA TYR A 64 -0.71 -4.75 -8.00
C TYR A 64 0.22 -5.30 -6.91
N GLY A 65 1.53 -5.36 -7.19
CA GLY A 65 2.52 -5.83 -6.22
C GLY A 65 2.54 -4.98 -4.95
N HIS A 66 2.41 -3.67 -5.11
CA HIS A 66 2.35 -2.74 -3.98
C HIS A 66 1.09 -2.96 -3.12
N TYR A 67 -0.10 -3.02 -3.75
CA TYR A 67 -1.35 -3.31 -3.05
C TYR A 67 -1.34 -4.67 -2.36
N TYR A 68 -0.74 -5.69 -2.99
CA TYR A 68 -0.66 -7.04 -2.44
C TYR A 68 0.15 -7.09 -1.14
N ILE A 69 1.31 -6.43 -1.09
CA ILE A 69 2.17 -6.43 0.09
C ILE A 69 1.50 -5.68 1.25
N LEU A 70 0.81 -4.58 0.95
CA LEU A 70 0.24 -3.71 1.98
C LEU A 70 -1.07 -4.23 2.57
N TYR A 71 -1.96 -4.79 1.76
CA TYR A 71 -3.29 -5.17 2.25
C TYR A 71 -3.40 -6.65 2.54
N ILE A 72 -2.85 -7.51 1.68
CA ILE A 72 -3.10 -8.95 1.76
C ILE A 72 -2.22 -9.61 2.82
N ARG A 73 -0.92 -9.28 2.90
CA ARG A 73 -0.02 -9.85 3.91
C ARG A 73 -0.43 -9.58 5.36
N PRO A 74 -0.73 -8.33 5.78
CA PRO A 74 -1.12 -8.08 7.17
C PRO A 74 -2.50 -8.69 7.49
N ALA A 75 -3.45 -8.69 6.56
CA ALA A 75 -4.75 -9.35 6.76
C ALA A 75 -4.59 -10.87 7.00
N ILE A 76 -3.73 -11.54 6.23
CA ILE A 76 -3.42 -12.96 6.43
C ILE A 76 -2.74 -13.20 7.79
N LYS A 77 -1.81 -12.33 8.19
CA LYS A 77 -1.14 -12.45 9.52
C LYS A 77 -2.14 -12.26 10.66
N ALA A 78 -3.02 -11.27 10.58
CA ALA A 78 -4.06 -11.01 11.58
C ALA A 78 -5.04 -12.19 11.68
N GLY A 79 -5.47 -12.76 10.55
CA GLY A 79 -6.34 -13.93 10.52
C GLY A 79 -5.72 -15.18 11.16
N LYS A 80 -4.43 -15.42 10.94
CA LYS A 80 -3.70 -16.54 11.59
C LYS A 80 -3.55 -16.35 13.10
N VAL A 81 -3.27 -15.12 13.55
CA VAL A 81 -3.17 -14.81 15.00
C VAL A 81 -4.53 -14.99 15.68
N SER A 82 -5.61 -14.51 15.07
CA SER A 82 -6.98 -14.70 15.58
C SER A 82 -7.36 -16.18 15.72
N LYS A 83 -7.10 -17.00 14.69
CA LYS A 83 -7.36 -18.46 14.76
C LYS A 83 -6.51 -19.17 15.81
N ARG A 84 -5.27 -18.71 16.06
CA ARG A 84 -4.39 -19.30 17.07
C ARG A 84 -4.88 -19.01 18.50
N ASN A 85 -5.33 -17.79 18.75
CA ASN A 85 -5.88 -17.39 20.05
C ASN A 85 -7.21 -18.10 20.35
N ALA A 86 -8.04 -18.34 19.33
CA ALA A 86 -9.29 -19.09 19.49
C ALA A 86 -9.07 -20.56 19.90
N ASN A 87 -7.99 -21.18 19.43
CA ASN A 87 -7.68 -22.61 19.69
C ASN A 87 -6.85 -22.85 20.96
N SER A 88 -6.45 -21.79 21.66
CA SER A 88 -5.64 -21.85 22.89
C SER A 88 -6.48 -21.56 24.15
N GLY A 89 -7.75 -21.22 23.98
CA GLY A 89 -8.69 -20.93 25.07
C GLY A 89 -9.71 -22.05 25.33
N GLU A 90 -9.55 -23.21 24.69
CA GLU A 90 -10.28 -24.46 24.97
C GLU A 90 -9.44 -25.39 25.84
#